data_AF-W4G7M6-F1
#
_entry.id   AF-W4G7M6-F1
#
_cell.length_a   1.000
_cell.length_b   1.000
_cell.length_c   1.000
_cell.angle_alpha   90.00
_cell.angle_beta   90.00
_cell.angle_gamma   90.00
#
_symmetry.space_group_name_H-M   'P 1'
#
loop_
_entity.id
_entity.type
_entity.pdbx_description
1 polymer ?
#
loop_
_entity_poly.entity_id
_entity_poly.type
_entity_poly.pdbx_seq_one_letter_code
_entity_poly.pdbx_strand_id
1 'polypeptide(L)'
;MEKTVAVQDAQTGEWLQVTLPTLGNPNTIGADDEEHGDDDFNPAATATSSSLTYEMAGMFTPYAVGKQGPTQSTRKLGTSVGWEQKCERHRQKHGQQERSSLHGLQRQLANPSLSINDRRRVEVQLVETLKGMYKRQQEALINDEIEREQKRCMSMRLEQSDMGKARLKRQFHSEREQYRGQIERIKEECSMALAATMAKFNMLR
;
A
#
# COMPACT_ATOMS: atom_id res chain seq x y z
N MET A 1 17.32 14.43 -19.69
CA MET A 1 17.89 13.77 -18.50
C MET A 1 16.74 13.08 -17.80
N GLU A 2 16.74 11.75 -17.82
CA GLU A 2 15.74 10.93 -17.14
C GLU A 2 15.91 11.11 -15.62
N LYS A 3 14.81 11.39 -14.90
CA LYS A 3 14.84 11.54 -13.45
C LYS A 3 14.37 10.22 -12.85
N THR A 4 15.29 9.48 -12.25
CA THR A 4 14.98 8.30 -11.46
C THR A 4 14.64 8.73 -10.03
N VAL A 5 13.50 8.24 -9.53
CA VAL A 5 13.06 8.45 -8.14
C VAL A 5 12.97 7.09 -7.46
N ALA A 6 13.53 6.96 -6.27
CA ALA A 6 13.40 5.77 -5.45
C ALA A 6 12.09 5.85 -4.66
N VAL A 7 11.21 4.85 -4.83
CA VAL A 7 9.94 4.73 -4.12
C VAL A 7 9.99 3.44 -3.31
N GLN A 8 9.65 3.54 -2.02
CA GLN A 8 9.58 2.38 -1.14
C GLN A 8 8.21 1.69 -1.28
N ASP A 9 8.23 0.40 -1.58
CA ASP A 9 7.02 -0.42 -1.64
C ASP A 9 6.45 -0.61 -0.22
N ALA A 10 5.20 -0.21 -0.03
CA ALA A 10 4.52 -0.25 1.26
C ALA A 10 4.21 -1.67 1.77
N GLN A 11 4.24 -2.70 0.92
CA GLN A 11 3.97 -4.09 1.31
C GLN A 11 5.24 -4.90 1.60
N THR A 12 6.33 -4.61 0.88
CA THR A 12 7.58 -5.39 0.97
C THR A 12 8.69 -4.64 1.68
N GLY A 13 8.59 -3.31 1.77
CA GLY A 13 9.64 -2.43 2.29
C GLY A 13 10.83 -2.25 1.33
N GLU A 14 10.76 -2.83 0.13
CA GLU A 14 11.82 -2.75 -0.88
C GLU A 14 11.84 -1.41 -1.60
N TRP A 15 13.03 -0.93 -1.94
CA TRP A 15 13.24 0.32 -2.66
C TRP A 15 13.28 0.06 -4.16
N LEU A 16 12.27 0.55 -4.88
CA LEU A 16 12.18 0.42 -6.32
C LEU A 16 12.61 1.74 -6.98
N GLN A 17 13.45 1.64 -8.02
CA GLN A 17 13.79 2.79 -8.85
C GLN A 17 12.79 2.91 -9.99
N VAL A 18 12.05 4.03 -10.02
CA VAL A 18 11.08 4.33 -11.07
C VAL A 18 11.62 5.48 -11.91
N THR A 19 11.77 5.24 -13.22
CA THR A 19 12.18 6.27 -14.18
C THR A 19 10.95 7.05 -14.62
N LEU A 20 10.89 8.34 -14.28
CA LEU A 20 9.80 9.21 -14.70
C LEU A 20 10.13 9.85 -16.07
N PRO A 21 9.18 9.90 -17.01
CA PRO A 21 9.34 10.64 -18.26
C PRO A 21 9.45 12.14 -17.96
N THR A 22 10.47 12.79 -18.53
CA THR A 22 10.74 14.22 -18.34
C THR A 22 9.65 15.06 -19.01
N LEU A 23 8.71 15.59 -18.23
CA LEU A 23 7.88 16.71 -18.66
C LEU A 23 8.71 17.99 -18.55
N GLY A 24 8.83 18.70 -19.67
CA GLY A 24 9.59 19.95 -19.77
C GLY A 24 9.08 21.02 -18.80
N ASN A 25 10.02 21.70 -18.14
CA ASN A 25 9.79 22.87 -17.31
C ASN A 25 8.96 23.94 -18.04
N PRO A 26 8.06 24.60 -17.31
CA PRO A 26 8.10 26.05 -17.33
C PRO A 26 8.07 26.67 -15.92
N ASN A 27 9.11 27.47 -15.67
CA ASN A 27 9.19 28.64 -14.80
C ASN A 27 9.20 28.51 -13.26
N THR A 28 10.43 28.65 -12.78
CA THR A 28 10.90 29.43 -11.63
C THR A 28 10.31 30.84 -11.52
N ILE A 29 9.67 31.14 -10.39
CA ILE A 29 9.53 32.46 -9.73
C ILE A 29 9.29 32.09 -8.25
N GLY A 30 9.97 32.53 -7.21
CA GLY A 30 11.05 33.48 -6.95
C GLY A 30 11.37 33.28 -5.46
N ALA A 31 12.62 33.55 -5.08
CA ALA A 31 13.11 33.42 -3.71
C ALA A 31 12.65 34.58 -2.81
N ASP A 32 12.98 34.43 -1.51
CA ASP A 32 12.99 35.42 -0.41
C ASP A 32 11.64 35.50 0.35
N ASP A 33 11.54 35.49 1.69
CA ASP A 33 12.53 35.68 2.77
C ASP A 33 11.94 35.14 4.11
N GLU A 34 12.78 35.10 5.14
CA GLU A 34 12.66 34.44 6.45
C GLU A 34 11.48 34.79 7.39
N GLU A 35 11.10 33.84 8.27
CA GLU A 35 10.79 34.17 9.68
C GLU A 35 10.98 32.94 10.61
N HIS A 36 11.87 33.09 11.60
CA HIS A 36 12.03 32.21 12.76
C HIS A 36 10.82 32.33 13.70
N GLY A 37 10.26 31.19 14.11
CA GLY A 37 9.26 31.13 15.18
C GLY A 37 9.46 29.84 15.96
N ASP A 38 9.74 30.00 17.24
CA ASP A 38 10.22 28.97 18.16
C ASP A 38 9.16 27.89 18.43
N ASP A 39 9.52 26.63 18.15
CA ASP A 39 8.73 25.46 18.55
C ASP A 39 8.89 25.24 20.06
N ASP A 40 7.91 25.73 20.83
CA ASP A 40 7.65 25.29 22.20
C ASP A 40 7.36 23.77 22.20
N PHE A 41 8.42 22.99 22.39
CA PHE A 41 8.35 21.56 22.64
C PHE A 41 7.63 21.33 23.98
N ASN A 42 6.32 21.09 23.93
CA ASN A 42 5.54 20.66 25.08
C ASN A 42 5.55 19.12 25.17
N PRO A 43 6.38 18.49 26.04
CA PRO A 43 6.47 17.04 26.16
C PRO A 43 5.22 16.38 26.78
N ALA A 44 4.23 17.16 27.21
CA ALA A 44 3.02 16.63 27.86
C ALA A 44 1.95 16.14 26.86
N ALA A 45 1.98 16.55 25.60
CA ALA A 45 0.97 16.17 24.61
C ALA A 45 1.25 14.83 23.90
N THR A 46 2.50 14.36 23.93
CA THR A 46 2.92 13.11 23.27
C THR A 46 2.75 11.87 24.17
N ALA A 47 2.40 12.05 25.45
CA ALA A 47 2.29 10.97 26.42
C ALA A 47 0.96 10.19 26.36
N THR A 48 -0.06 10.72 25.67
CA THR A 48 -1.41 10.11 25.64
C THR A 48 -1.71 9.25 24.41
N SER A 49 -0.85 9.25 23.38
CA SER A 49 -1.02 8.44 22.17
C SER A 49 -0.15 7.17 22.13
N SER A 50 0.83 7.05 23.02
CA SER A 50 1.72 5.87 23.11
C SER A 50 0.99 4.60 23.58
N SER A 51 -0.17 4.74 24.22
CA SER A 51 -1.00 3.62 24.67
C SER A 51 -1.55 2.79 23.50
N LEU A 52 -1.97 3.43 22.40
CA LEU A 52 -2.58 2.74 21.25
C LEU A 52 -1.54 1.99 20.40
N THR A 53 -0.32 2.53 20.30
CA THR A 53 0.78 1.86 19.58
C THR A 53 1.35 0.69 20.36
N TYR A 54 1.30 0.74 21.70
CA TYR A 54 1.80 -0.34 22.56
C TYR A 54 0.94 -1.60 22.46
N GLU A 55 -0.39 -1.46 22.34
CA GLU A 55 -1.31 -2.60 22.12
C GLU A 55 -1.14 -3.22 20.73
N MET A 56 -0.96 -2.41 19.69
CA MET A 56 -0.76 -2.87 18.30
C MET A 56 0.59 -3.57 18.10
N ALA A 57 1.59 -3.27 18.93
CA ALA A 57 2.90 -3.92 18.93
C ALA A 57 2.89 -5.33 19.56
N GLY A 58 1.73 -5.81 20.03
CA GLY A 58 1.63 -7.11 20.71
C GLY A 58 2.40 -7.16 22.04
N MET A 59 2.73 -5.99 22.61
CA MET A 59 3.36 -5.89 23.91
C MET A 59 2.32 -6.07 25.01
N PHE A 60 2.74 -6.75 26.07
CA PHE A 60 1.92 -7.25 27.17
C PHE A 60 0.87 -6.23 27.67
N THR A 61 -0.40 -6.49 27.35
CA THR A 61 -1.57 -5.83 27.96
C THR A 61 -2.00 -6.61 29.20
N PRO A 62 -1.88 -6.07 30.42
CA PRO A 62 -2.08 -6.83 31.66
C PRO A 62 -3.51 -7.38 31.87
N TYR A 63 -4.51 -6.93 31.09
CA TYR A 63 -5.92 -7.30 31.28
C TYR A 63 -6.57 -8.06 30.12
N ALA A 64 -5.85 -8.33 29.01
CA ALA A 64 -6.35 -9.15 27.90
C ALA A 64 -5.95 -10.62 28.07
N VAL A 65 -6.39 -11.26 29.16
CA VAL A 65 -6.12 -12.69 29.41
C VAL A 65 -7.23 -13.53 28.77
N GLY A 66 -7.38 -13.44 27.46
CA GLY A 66 -7.94 -14.56 26.70
C GLY A 66 -6.96 -15.73 26.81
N LYS A 67 -7.44 -16.96 27.04
CA LYS A 67 -6.65 -18.18 27.31
C LYS A 67 -5.30 -18.18 26.56
N GLN A 68 -4.26 -17.65 27.21
CA GLN A 68 -2.92 -17.67 26.66
C GLN A 68 -2.45 -19.12 26.77
N GLY A 69 -2.09 -19.73 25.64
CA GLY A 69 -1.39 -21.01 25.67
C GLY A 69 -0.14 -20.91 26.56
N PRO A 70 0.39 -22.03 27.08
CA PRO A 70 1.45 -22.01 28.07
C PRO A 70 2.64 -21.14 27.62
N THR A 71 2.79 -19.99 28.29
CA THR A 71 3.92 -19.07 28.17
C THR A 71 5.19 -19.76 28.65
N GLN A 72 6.37 -19.27 28.25
CA GLN A 72 7.65 -19.90 28.66
C GLN A 72 7.77 -20.09 30.19
N SER A 73 7.19 -19.19 30.98
CA SER A 73 7.19 -19.25 32.45
C SER A 73 6.32 -20.36 33.06
N THR A 74 5.38 -20.93 32.29
CA THR A 74 4.48 -22.02 32.73
C THR A 74 4.90 -23.40 32.20
N ARG A 75 6.00 -23.46 31.43
CA ARG A 75 6.50 -24.72 30.87
C ARG A 75 7.34 -25.48 31.90
N LYS A 76 7.13 -26.79 32.01
CA LYS A 76 7.98 -27.67 32.80
C LYS A 76 9.42 -27.58 32.29
N LEU A 77 10.38 -27.50 33.21
CA LEU A 77 11.81 -27.55 32.89
C LEU A 77 12.09 -28.81 32.05
N GLY A 78 12.75 -28.66 30.90
CA GLY A 78 13.02 -29.78 29.97
C GLY A 78 12.03 -29.94 28.82
N THR A 79 10.98 -29.12 28.72
CA THR A 79 10.11 -29.11 27.53
C THR A 79 10.84 -28.45 26.36
N SER A 80 11.27 -29.21 25.35
CA SER A 80 11.94 -28.65 24.17
C SER A 80 11.00 -27.70 23.42
N VAL A 81 11.49 -26.51 23.11
CA VAL A 81 10.79 -25.60 22.20
C VAL A 81 11.20 -25.99 20.79
N GLY A 82 10.25 -26.43 19.96
CA GLY A 82 10.47 -26.79 18.55
C GLY A 82 10.80 -25.58 17.67
N TRP A 83 11.77 -24.75 18.07
CA TRP A 83 12.22 -23.57 17.34
C TRP A 83 12.68 -23.92 15.95
N GLU A 84 13.43 -25.00 15.79
CA GLU A 84 13.86 -25.51 14.49
C GLU A 84 12.67 -25.80 13.57
N GLN A 85 11.66 -26.54 14.07
CA GLN A 85 10.46 -26.84 13.30
C GLN A 85 9.65 -25.58 12.96
N LYS A 86 9.63 -24.58 13.86
CA LYS A 86 8.96 -23.29 13.63
C LYS A 86 9.71 -22.46 12.59
N CYS A 87 11.03 -22.39 12.68
CA CYS A 87 11.89 -21.68 11.73
C CYS A 87 11.82 -22.33 10.35
N GLU A 88 11.86 -23.66 10.26
CA GLU A 88 11.73 -24.39 9.00
C GLU A 88 10.35 -24.17 8.36
N ARG A 89 9.27 -24.23 9.15
CA ARG A 89 7.93 -23.89 8.67
C ARG A 89 7.87 -22.44 8.17
N HIS A 90 8.50 -21.50 8.86
CA HIS A 90 8.54 -20.11 8.45
C HIS A 90 9.29 -19.94 7.13
N ARG A 91 10.44 -20.60 6.97
CA ARG A 91 11.24 -20.62 5.75
C ARG A 91 10.46 -21.21 4.57
N GLN A 92 9.77 -22.33 4.79
CA GLN A 92 8.93 -22.96 3.77
C GLN A 92 7.77 -22.05 3.34
N LYS A 93 7.10 -21.40 4.31
CA LYS A 93 6.02 -20.45 4.02
C LYS A 93 6.55 -19.25 3.23
N HIS A 94 7.68 -18.68 3.62
CA HIS A 94 8.31 -17.56 2.92
C HIS A 94 8.69 -17.95 1.49
N GLY A 95 9.36 -19.09 1.31
CA GLY A 95 9.72 -19.59 -0.03
C GLY A 95 8.51 -19.95 -0.90
N GLN A 96 7.37 -20.31 -0.31
CA GLN A 96 6.12 -20.46 -1.06
C GLN A 96 5.54 -19.10 -1.47
N GLN A 97 5.51 -18.13 -0.55
CA GLN A 97 5.03 -16.77 -0.84
C GLN A 97 5.87 -16.07 -1.90
N GLU A 98 7.20 -16.19 -1.83
CA GLU A 98 8.09 -15.67 -2.86
C GLU A 98 7.79 -16.29 -4.22
N ARG A 99 7.57 -17.60 -4.30
CA ARG A 99 7.26 -18.29 -5.56
C ARG A 99 5.89 -17.88 -6.13
N SER A 100 4.91 -17.60 -5.27
CA SER A 100 3.60 -17.11 -5.72
C SER A 100 3.53 -15.59 -5.90
N SER A 101 4.59 -14.85 -5.52
CA SER A 101 4.69 -13.42 -5.77
C SER A 101 4.82 -13.14 -7.27
N LEU A 102 4.49 -11.92 -7.68
CA LEU A 102 4.61 -11.48 -9.07
C LEU A 102 6.04 -11.64 -9.60
N HIS A 103 7.04 -11.25 -8.81
CA HIS A 103 8.45 -11.43 -9.15
C HIS A 103 8.83 -12.92 -9.24
N GLY A 104 8.34 -13.76 -8.32
CA GLY A 104 8.58 -15.20 -8.35
C GLY A 104 7.98 -15.89 -9.57
N LEU A 105 6.79 -15.47 -10.01
CA LEU A 105 6.15 -15.98 -11.23
C LEU A 105 6.90 -15.52 -12.49
N GLN A 106 7.34 -14.26 -12.54
CA GLN A 106 8.17 -13.76 -13.63
C GLN A 106 9.50 -14.51 -13.75
N ARG A 107 10.16 -14.77 -12.61
CA ARG A 107 11.40 -15.56 -12.56
C ARG A 107 11.19 -17.00 -13.04
N GLN A 108 10.05 -17.61 -12.70
CA GLN A 108 9.69 -18.94 -13.20
C GLN A 108 9.47 -18.95 -14.73
N LEU A 109 8.83 -17.92 -15.29
CA LEU A 109 8.64 -17.81 -16.75
C LEU A 109 9.94 -17.56 -17.51
N ALA A 110 10.91 -16.90 -16.88
CA ALA A 110 12.23 -16.68 -17.44
C ALA A 110 13.05 -17.98 -17.56
N ASN A 111 12.67 -19.06 -16.87
CA ASN A 111 13.34 -20.34 -16.98
C ASN A 111 13.01 -21.03 -18.33
N PRO A 112 13.99 -21.26 -19.21
CA PRO A 112 13.74 -21.91 -20.50
C PRO A 112 13.44 -23.41 -20.38
N SER A 113 13.82 -24.08 -19.29
CA SER A 113 13.60 -25.52 -19.10
C SER A 113 12.19 -25.89 -18.64
N LEU A 114 11.31 -24.89 -18.48
CA LEU A 114 9.93 -25.09 -18.02
C LEU A 114 9.10 -25.81 -19.09
N SER A 115 8.34 -26.83 -18.68
CA SER A 115 7.43 -27.54 -19.59
C SER A 115 6.36 -26.60 -20.15
N ILE A 116 5.81 -26.90 -21.33
CA ILE A 116 4.77 -26.06 -21.96
C ILE A 116 3.54 -25.94 -21.06
N ASN A 117 3.14 -27.03 -20.40
CA ASN A 117 1.99 -27.04 -19.50
C ASN A 117 2.25 -26.21 -18.23
N ASP A 118 3.44 -26.35 -17.63
CA ASP A 118 3.81 -25.56 -16.47
C ASP A 118 3.96 -24.08 -16.81
N ARG A 119 4.50 -23.77 -17.99
CA ARG A 119 4.59 -22.40 -18.51
C ARG A 119 3.21 -21.77 -18.61
N ARG A 120 2.25 -22.42 -19.28
CA ARG A 120 0.87 -21.93 -19.37
C ARG A 120 0.24 -21.73 -17.99
N ARG A 121 0.46 -22.66 -17.06
CA ARG A 121 -0.04 -22.54 -15.69
C ARG A 121 0.52 -21.30 -14.99
N VAL A 122 1.82 -21.04 -15.11
CA VAL A 122 2.47 -19.87 -14.50
C VAL A 122 2.00 -18.58 -15.18
N GLU A 123 1.76 -18.57 -16.50
CA GLU A 123 1.21 -17.42 -17.23
C GLU A 123 -0.19 -17.04 -16.72
N VAL A 124 -1.07 -18.02 -16.52
CA VAL A 124 -2.40 -17.82 -15.94
C VAL A 124 -2.29 -17.26 -14.51
N GLN A 125 -1.45 -17.85 -13.67
CA GLN A 125 -1.22 -17.38 -12.30
C GLN A 125 -0.70 -15.93 -12.27
N LEU A 126 0.18 -15.56 -13.21
CA LEU A 126 0.69 -14.19 -13.31
C LEU A 126 -0.44 -13.20 -13.65
N VAL A 127 -1.34 -13.55 -14.56
CA VAL A 127 -2.47 -12.67 -14.90
C VAL A 127 -3.51 -12.61 -13.78
N GLU A 128 -3.78 -13.71 -13.09
CA GLU A 128 -4.65 -13.72 -11.91
C GLU A 128 -4.11 -12.84 -10.78
N THR A 129 -2.79 -12.92 -10.51
CA THR A 129 -2.14 -12.10 -9.50
C THR A 129 -2.18 -10.61 -9.87
N LEU A 130 -1.86 -10.27 -11.13
CA LEU A 130 -1.99 -8.90 -11.65
C LEU A 130 -3.43 -8.37 -11.56
N LYS A 131 -4.42 -9.16 -11.98
CA LYS A 131 -5.85 -8.81 -11.86
C LYS A 131 -6.24 -8.51 -10.42
N GLY A 132 -5.83 -9.37 -9.48
CA GLY A 132 -6.09 -9.17 -8.06
C GLY A 132 -5.40 -7.91 -7.51
N MET A 133 -4.19 -7.61 -7.97
CA MET A 133 -3.44 -6.42 -7.58
C MET A 133 -4.10 -5.13 -8.08
N TYR A 134 -4.46 -5.08 -9.37
CA TYR A 134 -5.15 -3.93 -9.95
C TYR A 134 -6.54 -3.72 -9.35
N LYS A 135 -7.28 -4.80 -9.07
CA LYS A 135 -8.57 -4.69 -8.37
C LYS A 135 -8.40 -4.03 -6.99
N ARG A 136 -7.42 -4.48 -6.19
CA ARG A 136 -7.13 -3.88 -4.89
C ARG A 136 -6.71 -2.42 -4.99
N GLN A 137 -5.91 -2.07 -6.00
CA GLN A 137 -5.50 -0.69 -6.27
C GLN A 137 -6.72 0.20 -6.59
N GLN A 138 -7.64 -0.28 -7.43
CA GLN A 138 -8.88 0.43 -7.75
C GLN A 138 -9.80 0.58 -6.53
N GLU A 139 -9.96 -0.47 -5.74
CA GLU A 139 -10.74 -0.45 -4.50
C GLU A 139 -10.16 0.53 -3.49
N ALA A 140 -8.84 0.58 -3.31
CA ALA A 140 -8.17 1.53 -2.42
C ALA A 140 -8.47 2.97 -2.83
N LEU A 141 -8.35 3.30 -4.12
CA LEU A 141 -8.65 4.66 -4.61
C LEU A 141 -10.12 5.06 -4.42
N ILE A 142 -11.05 4.11 -4.58
CA ILE A 142 -12.47 4.34 -4.34
C ILE A 142 -12.72 4.57 -2.84
N ASN A 143 -12.11 3.77 -1.97
CA ASN A 143 -12.24 3.92 -0.53
C ASN A 143 -11.68 5.26 -0.05
N ASP A 144 -10.51 5.67 -0.53
CA ASP A 144 -9.92 6.97 -0.25
C ASP A 144 -10.88 8.11 -0.66
N GLU A 145 -11.57 7.97 -1.80
CA GLU A 145 -12.53 8.98 -2.26
C GLU A 145 -13.80 9.01 -1.41
N ILE A 146 -14.25 7.86 -0.89
CA ILE A 146 -15.33 7.80 0.09
C ILE A 146 -14.94 8.52 1.38
N GLU A 147 -13.72 8.31 1.88
CA GLU A 147 -13.21 9.01 3.07
C GLU A 147 -13.10 10.52 2.85
N ARG A 148 -12.62 10.96 1.67
CA ARG A 148 -12.63 12.39 1.30
C ARG A 148 -14.03 12.95 1.27
N GLU A 149 -15.00 12.23 0.72
CA GLU A 149 -16.40 12.66 0.67
C GLU A 149 -17.01 12.79 2.08
N GLN A 150 -16.69 11.87 2.99
CA GLN A 150 -17.08 11.98 4.40
C GLN A 150 -16.50 13.25 5.05
N LYS A 151 -15.20 13.54 4.83
CA LYS A 151 -14.56 14.77 5.32
C LYS A 151 -15.24 16.02 4.76
N ARG A 152 -15.53 16.06 3.46
CA ARG A 152 -16.27 17.17 2.82
C ARG A 152 -17.68 17.34 3.41
N CYS A 153 -18.40 16.25 3.65
CA CYS A 153 -19.71 16.29 4.31
C CYS A 153 -19.62 16.88 5.72
N MET A 154 -18.60 16.52 6.50
CA MET A 154 -18.37 17.12 7.82
C MET A 154 -18.04 18.61 7.71
N SER A 155 -17.12 19.00 6.83
CA SER A 155 -16.78 20.42 6.60
C SER A 155 -18.00 21.25 6.19
N MET A 156 -18.85 20.74 5.30
CA MET A 156 -20.10 21.41 4.92
C MET A 156 -21.09 21.59 6.08
N ARG A 157 -21.13 20.65 7.02
CA ARG A 157 -22.02 20.70 8.20
C ARG A 157 -21.49 21.66 9.27
N LEU A 158 -20.17 21.72 9.44
CA LEU A 158 -19.52 22.59 10.41
C LEU A 158 -19.51 24.07 9.98
N GLU A 159 -19.49 24.33 8.67
CA GLU A 159 -19.53 25.69 8.15
C GLU A 159 -20.86 26.37 8.45
N GLN A 160 -20.82 27.50 9.14
CA GLN A 160 -22.01 28.24 9.54
C GLN A 160 -22.38 29.33 8.52
N SER A 161 -21.39 29.93 7.86
CA SER A 161 -21.62 31.03 6.91
C SER A 161 -22.13 30.52 5.57
N ASP A 162 -23.16 31.16 5.03
CA ASP A 162 -23.65 30.86 3.68
C ASP A 162 -22.61 31.15 2.60
N MET A 163 -21.79 32.20 2.80
CA MET A 163 -20.66 32.49 1.92
C MET A 163 -19.56 31.43 2.02
N GLY A 164 -19.27 30.94 3.24
CA GLY A 164 -18.33 29.84 3.46
C GLY A 164 -18.80 28.57 2.76
N LYS A 165 -20.08 28.20 2.93
CA LYS A 165 -20.70 27.06 2.24
C LYS A 165 -20.62 27.17 0.73
N ALA A 166 -20.84 28.36 0.18
CA ALA A 166 -20.75 28.58 -1.27
C ALA A 166 -19.31 28.39 -1.79
N ARG A 167 -18.30 28.84 -1.04
CA ARG A 167 -16.88 28.63 -1.38
C ARG A 167 -16.52 27.14 -1.32
N LEU A 168 -16.86 26.46 -0.23
CA LEU A 168 -16.62 25.03 -0.06
C LEU A 168 -17.30 24.20 -1.15
N LYS A 169 -18.55 24.51 -1.53
CA LYS A 169 -19.23 23.83 -2.64
C LYS A 169 -18.46 23.89 -3.96
N ARG A 170 -17.91 25.06 -4.31
CA ARG A 170 -17.12 25.23 -5.53
C ARG A 170 -15.81 24.45 -5.46
N GLN A 171 -15.11 24.56 -4.34
CA GLN A 171 -13.88 23.81 -4.10
C GLN A 171 -14.12 22.30 -4.22
N PHE A 172 -15.11 21.78 -3.50
CA PHE A 172 -15.46 20.36 -3.50
C PHE A 172 -15.94 19.86 -4.85
N HIS A 173 -16.60 20.71 -5.64
CA HIS A 173 -16.95 20.35 -7.02
C HIS A 173 -15.69 20.14 -7.87
N SER A 174 -14.74 21.08 -7.84
CA SER A 174 -13.46 20.96 -8.54
C SER A 174 -12.67 19.73 -8.08
N GLU A 175 -12.58 19.50 -6.76
CA GLU A 175 -11.88 18.33 -6.21
C GLU A 175 -12.51 17.00 -6.67
N ARG A 176 -13.85 16.90 -6.66
CA ARG A 176 -14.54 15.69 -7.14
C ARG A 176 -14.25 15.41 -8.61
N GLU A 177 -14.24 16.43 -9.45
CA GLU A 177 -13.90 16.26 -10.87
C GLU A 177 -12.46 15.78 -11.05
N GLN A 178 -11.53 16.37 -10.30
CA GLN A 178 -10.11 15.98 -10.32
C GLN A 178 -9.92 14.52 -9.89
N TYR A 179 -10.46 14.12 -8.73
CA TYR A 179 -10.30 12.76 -8.23
C TYR A 179 -11.05 11.74 -9.07
N ARG A 180 -12.25 12.07 -9.59
CA ARG A 180 -12.95 11.22 -10.55
C ARG A 180 -12.11 10.98 -11.80
N GLY A 181 -11.52 12.03 -12.36
CA GLY A 181 -10.64 11.91 -13.53
C GLY A 181 -9.35 11.12 -13.24
N GLN A 182 -8.80 11.21 -12.03
CA GLN A 182 -7.65 10.39 -11.62
C GLN A 182 -8.03 8.90 -11.49
N ILE A 183 -9.17 8.61 -10.85
CA ILE A 183 -9.66 7.24 -10.67
C ILE A 183 -9.93 6.58 -12.02
N GLU A 184 -10.58 7.27 -12.95
CA GLU A 184 -10.85 6.72 -14.29
C GLU A 184 -9.55 6.47 -15.08
N ARG A 185 -8.60 7.41 -15.06
CA ARG A 185 -7.29 7.20 -15.70
C ARG A 185 -6.57 5.97 -15.15
N ILE A 186 -6.52 5.81 -13.83
CA ILE A 186 -5.84 4.65 -13.22
C ILE A 186 -6.59 3.35 -13.55
N LYS A 187 -7.93 3.36 -13.58
CA LYS A 187 -8.71 2.18 -14.01
C LYS A 187 -8.38 1.78 -15.44
N GLU A 188 -8.29 2.75 -16.34
CA GLU A 188 -7.92 2.53 -17.74
C GLU A 188 -6.48 2.00 -17.86
N GLU A 189 -5.52 2.61 -17.16
CA GLU A 189 -4.12 2.16 -17.11
C GLU A 189 -4.00 0.71 -16.62
N CYS A 190 -4.67 0.36 -15.52
CA CYS A 190 -4.73 -1.01 -15.02
C CYS A 190 -5.32 -1.99 -16.04
N SER A 191 -6.40 -1.58 -16.73
CA SER A 191 -7.08 -2.40 -17.72
C SER A 191 -6.22 -2.62 -18.95
N MET A 192 -5.55 -1.57 -19.43
CA MET A 192 -4.59 -1.63 -20.54
C MET A 192 -3.37 -2.49 -20.20
N ALA A 193 -2.80 -2.35 -19.01
CA ALA A 193 -1.67 -3.16 -18.56
C ALA A 193 -2.06 -4.65 -18.46
N LEU A 194 -3.25 -4.96 -17.96
CA LEU A 194 -3.76 -6.33 -17.93
C LEU A 194 -3.99 -6.88 -19.34
N ALA A 195 -4.59 -6.10 -20.24
CA ALA A 195 -4.80 -6.52 -21.63
C ALA A 195 -3.47 -6.76 -22.36
N ALA A 196 -2.47 -5.89 -22.16
CA ALA A 196 -1.14 -6.03 -22.75
C ALA A 196 -0.43 -7.31 -22.26
N THR A 197 -0.54 -7.64 -20.97
CA THR A 197 0.03 -8.87 -20.43
C THR A 197 -0.70 -10.12 -20.95
N MET A 198 -2.03 -10.09 -21.05
CA MET A 198 -2.79 -11.19 -21.66
C MET A 198 -2.44 -11.38 -23.15
N ALA A 199 -2.26 -10.30 -23.90
CA ALA A 199 -1.84 -10.33 -25.30
C ALA A 199 -0.43 -10.93 -25.46
N LYS A 200 0.51 -10.56 -24.59
CA LYS A 200 1.88 -11.10 -24.57
C LYS A 200 1.91 -12.63 -24.46
N PHE A 201 0.98 -13.21 -23.70
CA PHE A 201 0.88 -14.66 -23.51
C PHE A 201 -0.13 -15.34 -24.46
N ASN A 202 -0.61 -14.64 -25.49
CA ASN A 202 -1.63 -15.13 -26.43
C ASN A 202 -2.91 -15.66 -25.73
N MET A 203 -3.28 -15.10 -24.58
CA MET A 203 -4.47 -15.54 -23.82
C MET A 203 -5.78 -14.91 -24.29
N LEU A 204 -5.74 -14.10 -25.35
CA LEU A 204 -6.89 -13.41 -25.94
C LEU A 204 -7.32 -14.01 -27.29
N ARG A 205 -6.84 -15.21 -27.65
CA ARG A 205 -7.23 -15.92 -28.88
C ARG A 205 -8.41 -16.84 -28.67
#